data_AF-A0A1Y6LJJ6-F1
#
_entry.id   AF-A0A1Y6LJJ6-F1
#
_cell.length_a   1.000
_cell.length_b   1.000
_cell.length_c   1.000
_cell.angle_alpha   90.00
_cell.angle_beta   90.00
_cell.angle_gamma   90.00
#
_symmetry.space_group_name_H-M   'P 1'
#
loop_
_entity.id
_entity.type
_entity.pdbx_description
1 polymer ?
#
loop_
_entity_poly.entity_id
_entity_poly.type
_entity_poly.pdbx_seq_one_letter_code
_entity_poly.pdbx_strand_id
1 'polypeptide(L)'
;MNANELSNQLTALSDSLKTTNALISRLSKLSFQPGSEPLQGDSVVRIELAQEIHDGLKDLEEELEYLKQEAEDYTNEGGLQRRRKSKDGEEVRLSAQVVRLSEELVHSRQQFRNAQIKAKFASEEAKRKERELLLESYRKEAEQIETSGGDQGTESQSTTDQLFSGRSKKPQLKHLNKDEILVNASSDVTAALRRTHDLLSTELSRSRFAQETFDESTAALSQLGEDYSNLDTILSNSRNLLGTLLRSQKSDTWYLETAFYILLTTLCWLFFRRLLYGPFFKLPLFFWRVFTFLANWTIFKPFLGFLSLTGILTSQPATTLSQTVISSSSRAPLIVQPSASRGAQAFPSDMPDQPAAGVRVGAGGAGAKAGKSGELQGQVSEAIGKMAEASGKTEDEAKQNAEGEKELPRRGDGTVLQERGDVPRNPKKRTFDVGVEDEKQKVKRDEL
;
A
#
# COMPACT_ATOMS: atom_id res chain seq x y z
N MET A 1 -34.04 9.80 -11.40
CA MET A 1 -33.73 10.75 -12.49
C MET A 1 -33.88 10.09 -13.86
N ASN A 2 -34.01 10.86 -14.94
CA ASN A 2 -33.93 10.31 -16.31
C ASN A 2 -32.47 9.99 -16.69
N ALA A 3 -32.24 8.97 -17.54
CA ALA A 3 -30.87 8.60 -17.97
C ALA A 3 -30.09 9.76 -18.61
N ASN A 4 -30.79 10.66 -19.31
CA ASN A 4 -30.19 11.85 -19.93
C ASN A 4 -29.74 12.89 -18.90
N GLU A 5 -30.45 13.01 -17.79
CA GLU A 5 -30.07 13.92 -16.69
C GLU A 5 -28.81 13.41 -16.01
N LEU A 6 -28.76 12.10 -15.73
CA LEU A 6 -27.57 11.43 -15.21
C LEU A 6 -26.36 11.56 -16.13
N SER A 7 -26.53 11.36 -17.44
CA SER A 7 -25.42 11.55 -18.38
C SER A 7 -24.92 13.00 -18.41
N ASN A 8 -25.83 13.98 -18.32
CA ASN A 8 -25.46 15.40 -18.30
C ASN A 8 -24.69 15.77 -17.02
N GLN A 9 -25.10 15.23 -15.86
CA GLN A 9 -24.38 15.41 -14.61
C GLN A 9 -23.01 14.72 -14.63
N LEU A 10 -22.89 13.51 -15.17
CA LEU A 10 -21.60 12.84 -15.36
C LEU A 10 -20.66 13.63 -16.29
N THR A 11 -21.20 14.28 -17.32
CA THR A 11 -20.40 15.16 -18.18
C THR A 11 -19.97 16.43 -17.45
N ALA A 12 -20.85 17.02 -16.63
CA ALA A 12 -20.52 18.18 -15.81
C ALA A 12 -19.41 17.85 -14.80
N LEU A 13 -19.50 16.70 -14.12
CA LEU A 13 -18.48 16.18 -13.22
C LEU A 13 -17.16 15.95 -13.97
N SER A 14 -17.20 15.39 -15.19
CA SER A 14 -15.99 15.26 -16.02
C SER A 14 -15.35 16.61 -16.34
N ASP A 15 -16.14 17.65 -16.57
CA ASP A 15 -15.62 18.98 -16.89
C ASP A 15 -15.03 19.69 -15.66
N SER A 16 -15.66 19.57 -14.49
CA SER A 16 -15.11 20.06 -13.22
C SER A 16 -13.86 19.27 -12.78
N LEU A 17 -13.78 17.98 -13.10
CA LEU A 17 -12.55 17.20 -12.92
C LEU A 17 -11.41 17.70 -13.83
N LYS A 18 -11.70 18.14 -15.05
CA LYS A 18 -10.68 18.75 -15.93
C LYS A 18 -10.19 20.09 -15.39
N THR A 19 -11.06 20.91 -14.83
CA THR A 19 -10.66 22.20 -14.24
C THR A 19 -9.78 21.99 -13.01
N THR A 20 -10.13 21.06 -12.11
CA THR A 20 -9.29 20.71 -10.96
C THR A 20 -7.95 20.11 -11.37
N ASN A 21 -7.91 19.25 -12.41
CA ASN A 21 -6.65 18.75 -12.97
C ASN A 21 -5.76 19.85 -13.59
N ALA A 22 -6.36 20.90 -14.16
CA ALA A 22 -5.61 22.07 -14.60
C ALA A 22 -4.99 22.84 -13.42
N LEU A 23 -5.72 22.97 -12.31
CA LEU A 23 -5.20 23.55 -11.06
C LEU A 23 -4.07 22.69 -10.46
N ILE A 24 -4.19 21.36 -10.44
CA ILE A 24 -3.12 20.43 -10.02
C ILE A 24 -1.87 20.62 -10.89
N SER A 25 -2.06 20.73 -12.20
CA SER A 25 -0.97 20.98 -13.14
C SER A 25 -0.30 22.33 -12.86
N ARG A 26 -1.09 23.36 -12.52
CA ARG A 26 -0.58 24.68 -12.10
C ARG A 26 0.20 24.61 -10.80
N LEU A 27 -0.31 23.89 -9.78
CA LEU A 27 0.40 23.69 -8.50
C LEU A 27 1.74 23.00 -8.74
N SER A 28 1.78 21.98 -9.59
CA SER A 28 3.00 21.22 -9.87
C SER A 28 4.08 22.03 -10.59
N LYS A 29 3.69 23.07 -11.34
CA LYS A 29 4.58 23.96 -12.11
C LYS A 29 4.86 25.29 -11.39
N LEU A 30 4.38 25.44 -10.16
CA LEU A 30 4.59 26.65 -9.37
C LEU A 30 6.07 26.75 -9.00
N SER A 31 6.76 27.74 -9.58
CA SER A 31 8.14 28.09 -9.25
C SER A 31 8.17 29.43 -8.51
N PHE A 32 8.95 29.51 -7.45
CA PHE A 32 9.08 30.73 -6.64
C PHE A 32 10.37 31.46 -6.99
N GLN A 33 10.27 32.78 -7.13
CA GLN A 33 11.43 33.65 -7.33
C GLN A 33 12.03 33.97 -5.95
N PRO A 34 13.37 33.98 -5.79
CA PRO A 34 13.99 34.43 -4.55
C PRO A 34 13.52 35.85 -4.19
N GLY A 35 13.01 35.99 -2.98
CA GLY A 35 12.44 37.19 -2.37
C GLY A 35 10.91 37.25 -2.40
N SER A 36 10.23 36.31 -3.08
CA SER A 36 8.75 36.29 -3.18
C SER A 36 8.07 35.55 -2.03
N GLU A 37 8.83 34.79 -1.25
CA GLU A 37 8.32 34.06 -0.09
C GLU A 37 8.90 34.61 1.21
N PRO A 38 8.11 34.60 2.31
CA PRO A 38 8.68 34.91 3.61
C PRO A 38 9.66 33.81 4.03
N LEU A 39 10.86 34.21 4.46
CA LEU A 39 11.91 33.30 4.95
C LEU A 39 11.43 32.44 6.14
N GLN A 40 10.44 32.95 6.86
CA GLN A 40 9.74 32.32 7.99
C GLN A 40 8.25 32.21 7.65
N GLY A 41 7.73 30.98 7.56
CA GLY A 41 6.32 30.71 7.22
C GLY A 41 6.14 30.00 5.89
N ASP A 42 4.90 29.58 5.61
CA ASP A 42 4.54 28.87 4.38
C ASP A 42 4.01 29.82 3.31
N SER A 43 4.20 29.46 2.03
CA SER A 43 3.81 30.32 0.92
C SER A 43 2.28 30.36 0.77
N VAL A 44 1.70 31.55 0.94
CA VAL A 44 0.25 31.78 0.90
C VAL A 44 -0.37 31.26 -0.40
N VAL A 45 0.22 31.59 -1.55
CA VAL A 45 -0.27 31.18 -2.88
C VAL A 45 -0.34 29.65 -3.05
N ARG A 46 0.64 28.92 -2.51
CA ARG A 46 0.63 27.45 -2.53
C ARG A 46 -0.46 26.88 -1.63
N ILE A 47 -0.64 27.47 -0.44
CA ILE A 47 -1.63 27.01 0.53
C ILE A 47 -3.03 27.23 -0.05
N GLU A 48 -3.31 28.42 -0.56
CA GLU A 48 -4.59 28.74 -1.19
C GLU A 48 -4.90 27.80 -2.35
N LEU A 49 -3.96 27.63 -3.29
CA LEU A 49 -4.15 26.74 -4.43
C LEU A 49 -4.29 25.27 -4.00
N ALA A 50 -3.54 24.82 -2.99
CA ALA A 50 -3.65 23.48 -2.47
C ALA A 50 -4.99 23.24 -1.75
N GLN A 51 -5.51 24.24 -1.05
CA GLN A 51 -6.80 24.18 -0.38
C GLN A 51 -7.95 24.16 -1.40
N GLU A 52 -7.91 25.04 -2.42
CA GLU A 52 -8.91 25.06 -3.50
C GLU A 52 -8.97 23.72 -4.24
N ILE A 53 -7.81 23.10 -4.52
CA ILE A 53 -7.77 21.76 -5.13
C ILE A 53 -8.30 20.70 -4.16
N HIS A 54 -7.98 20.80 -2.87
CA HIS A 54 -8.43 19.81 -1.89
C HIS A 54 -9.94 19.82 -1.73
N ASP A 55 -10.52 21.02 -1.54
CA ASP A 55 -11.96 21.23 -1.43
C ASP A 55 -12.65 20.80 -2.73
N GLY A 56 -12.11 21.19 -3.89
CA GLY A 56 -12.64 20.77 -5.19
C GLY A 56 -12.60 19.25 -5.43
N LEU A 57 -11.52 18.55 -5.04
CA LEU A 57 -11.46 17.09 -5.15
C LEU A 57 -12.46 16.40 -4.20
N LYS A 58 -12.67 16.97 -3.02
CA LYS A 58 -13.63 16.45 -2.05
C LYS A 58 -15.07 16.60 -2.55
N ASP A 59 -15.42 17.78 -3.07
CA ASP A 59 -16.74 18.04 -3.64
C ASP A 59 -17.03 17.09 -4.82
N LEU A 60 -16.03 16.81 -5.67
CA LEU A 60 -16.16 15.85 -6.77
C LEU A 60 -16.30 14.40 -6.32
N GLU A 61 -15.65 14.01 -5.21
CA GLU A 61 -15.82 12.69 -4.61
C GLU A 61 -17.24 12.50 -4.05
N GLU A 62 -17.78 13.53 -3.37
CA GLU A 62 -19.15 13.53 -2.86
C GLU A 62 -20.18 13.50 -4.01
N GLU A 63 -19.95 14.28 -5.07
CA GLU A 63 -20.81 14.28 -6.27
C GLU A 63 -20.77 12.92 -6.99
N LEU A 64 -19.60 12.30 -7.12
CA LEU A 64 -19.49 10.95 -7.69
C LEU A 64 -20.24 9.92 -6.85
N GLU A 65 -20.09 9.95 -5.53
CA GLU A 65 -20.79 9.02 -4.63
C GLU A 65 -22.31 9.12 -4.80
N TYR A 66 -22.83 10.35 -4.88
CA TYR A 66 -24.24 10.61 -5.17
C TYR A 66 -24.66 10.04 -6.54
N LEU A 67 -23.90 10.35 -7.60
CA LEU A 67 -24.20 9.85 -8.96
C LEU A 67 -24.07 8.34 -9.08
N LYS A 68 -23.16 7.71 -8.33
CA LYS A 68 -23.01 6.26 -8.28
C LYS A 68 -24.23 5.62 -7.64
N GLN A 69 -24.73 6.18 -6.53
CA GLN A 69 -25.96 5.70 -5.90
C GLN A 69 -27.15 5.84 -6.84
N GLU A 70 -27.32 6.99 -7.50
CA GLU A 70 -28.43 7.20 -8.44
C GLU A 70 -28.30 6.28 -9.68
N ALA A 71 -27.08 5.98 -10.14
CA ALA A 71 -26.85 5.00 -11.19
C ALA A 71 -27.22 3.57 -10.74
N GLU A 72 -26.88 3.19 -9.50
CA GLU A 72 -27.27 1.90 -8.92
C GLU A 72 -28.79 1.79 -8.77
N ASP A 73 -29.46 2.85 -8.29
CA ASP A 73 -30.92 2.92 -8.18
C ASP A 73 -31.58 2.81 -9.56
N TYR A 74 -31.04 3.48 -10.58
CA TYR A 74 -31.52 3.36 -11.96
C TYR A 74 -31.41 1.92 -12.50
N THR A 75 -30.30 1.22 -12.20
CA THR A 75 -30.14 -0.19 -12.59
C THR A 75 -31.08 -1.13 -11.83
N ASN A 76 -31.33 -0.86 -10.55
CA ASN A 76 -32.21 -1.66 -9.70
C ASN A 76 -33.69 -1.51 -10.10
N GLU A 77 -34.13 -0.30 -10.44
CA GLU A 77 -35.49 -0.05 -10.95
C GLU A 77 -35.74 -0.73 -12.31
N GLY A 78 -34.70 -0.85 -13.15
CA GLY A 78 -34.75 -1.57 -14.43
C GLY A 78 -34.98 -3.09 -14.29
N GLY A 79 -34.51 -3.70 -13.20
CA GLY A 79 -34.59 -5.14 -12.96
C GLY A 79 -36.00 -5.70 -12.77
N LEU A 80 -36.96 -4.86 -12.36
CA LEU A 80 -38.35 -5.28 -12.10
C LEU A 80 -39.25 -5.23 -13.36
N GLN A 81 -38.84 -4.54 -14.43
CA GLN A 81 -39.58 -4.47 -15.70
C GLN A 81 -38.82 -5.14 -16.85
N ARG A 82 -38.70 -6.47 -16.76
CA ARG A 82 -38.01 -7.32 -17.73
C ARG A 82 -38.74 -7.43 -19.08
N ARG A 83 -38.80 -6.36 -19.89
CA ARG A 83 -39.12 -6.44 -21.34
C ARG A 83 -38.82 -5.17 -22.16
N ARG A 84 -37.64 -4.53 -22.07
CA ARG A 84 -37.20 -3.53 -23.09
C ARG A 84 -35.71 -3.62 -23.42
N LYS A 85 -35.41 -4.34 -24.49
CA LYS A 85 -34.07 -4.61 -25.07
C LYS A 85 -33.28 -3.36 -25.53
N SER A 86 -33.80 -2.13 -25.38
CA SER A 86 -33.07 -0.89 -25.73
C SER A 86 -32.47 -0.17 -24.52
N LYS A 87 -32.90 -0.48 -23.29
CA LYS A 87 -32.48 0.25 -22.08
C LYS A 87 -31.13 -0.23 -21.54
N ASP A 88 -30.85 -1.53 -21.71
CA ASP A 88 -29.60 -2.19 -21.29
C ASP A 88 -28.33 -1.50 -21.86
N GLY A 89 -28.41 -0.92 -23.06
CA GLY A 89 -27.26 -0.26 -23.69
C GLY A 89 -26.89 1.10 -23.06
N GLU A 90 -27.86 1.82 -22.51
CA GLU A 90 -27.64 3.12 -21.86
C GLU A 90 -27.11 2.91 -20.44
N GLU A 91 -27.63 1.92 -19.71
CA GLU A 91 -27.17 1.54 -18.37
C GLU A 91 -25.70 1.09 -18.36
N VAL A 92 -25.29 0.29 -19.35
CA VAL A 92 -23.89 -0.13 -19.52
C VAL A 92 -22.97 1.06 -19.83
N ARG A 93 -23.45 2.07 -20.57
CA ARG A 93 -22.66 3.28 -20.87
C ARG A 93 -22.50 4.17 -19.64
N LEU A 94 -23.58 4.37 -18.88
CA LEU A 94 -23.57 5.17 -17.65
C LEU A 94 -22.65 4.54 -16.60
N SER A 95 -22.80 3.24 -16.35
CA SER A 95 -21.94 2.51 -15.40
C SER A 95 -20.46 2.52 -15.83
N ALA A 96 -20.16 2.34 -17.13
CA ALA A 96 -18.80 2.46 -17.63
C ALA A 96 -18.22 3.87 -17.45
N GLN A 97 -19.02 4.93 -17.60
CA GLN A 97 -18.60 6.31 -17.39
C GLN A 97 -18.34 6.60 -15.90
N VAL A 98 -19.17 6.09 -14.99
CA VAL A 98 -18.95 6.19 -13.53
C VAL A 98 -17.65 5.50 -13.13
N VAL A 99 -17.41 4.27 -13.60
CA VAL A 99 -16.17 3.54 -13.30
C VAL A 99 -14.95 4.31 -13.81
N ARG A 100 -15.00 4.82 -15.05
CA ARG A 100 -13.92 5.64 -15.61
C ARG A 100 -13.64 6.89 -14.77
N LEU A 101 -14.68 7.63 -14.36
CA LEU A 101 -14.52 8.85 -13.55
C LEU A 101 -13.95 8.54 -12.16
N SER A 102 -14.34 7.41 -11.55
CA SER A 102 -13.78 6.99 -10.26
C SER A 102 -12.28 6.67 -10.34
N GLU A 103 -11.84 5.98 -11.39
CA GLU A 103 -10.43 5.73 -11.63
C GLU A 103 -9.67 7.04 -11.88
N GLU A 104 -10.29 7.97 -12.63
CA GLU A 104 -9.71 9.28 -12.92
C GLU A 104 -9.56 10.15 -11.65
N LEU A 105 -10.52 10.11 -10.71
CA LEU A 105 -10.40 10.80 -9.41
C LEU A 105 -9.27 10.23 -8.56
N VAL A 106 -9.14 8.90 -8.49
CA VAL A 106 -8.03 8.27 -7.75
C VAL A 106 -6.68 8.71 -8.33
N HIS A 107 -6.56 8.74 -9.66
CA HIS A 107 -5.36 9.25 -10.31
C HIS A 107 -5.12 10.74 -10.04
N SER A 108 -6.16 11.57 -10.11
CA SER A 108 -6.08 13.00 -9.81
C SER A 108 -5.59 13.25 -8.38
N ARG A 109 -6.07 12.47 -7.40
CA ARG A 109 -5.62 12.56 -5.99
C ARG A 109 -4.15 12.19 -5.81
N GLN A 110 -3.68 11.17 -6.53
CA GLN A 110 -2.26 10.82 -6.53
C GLN A 110 -1.40 11.92 -7.18
N GLN A 111 -1.87 12.51 -8.28
CA GLN A 111 -1.20 13.62 -8.94
C GLN A 111 -1.16 14.86 -8.05
N PHE A 112 -2.22 15.15 -7.31
CA PHE A 112 -2.28 16.24 -6.35
C PHE A 112 -1.23 16.08 -5.24
N ARG A 113 -1.14 14.88 -4.63
CA ARG A 113 -0.10 14.61 -3.61
C ARG A 113 1.31 14.83 -4.17
N ASN A 114 1.57 14.36 -5.38
CA ASN A 114 2.87 14.57 -6.03
C ASN A 114 3.11 16.05 -6.36
N ALA A 115 2.09 16.78 -6.78
CA ALA A 115 2.15 18.20 -7.06
C ALA A 115 2.42 19.03 -5.79
N GLN A 116 1.78 18.69 -4.67
CA GLN A 116 2.05 19.31 -3.36
C GLN A 116 3.52 19.13 -2.95
N ILE A 117 4.05 17.92 -3.08
CA ILE A 117 5.45 17.63 -2.75
C ILE A 117 6.39 18.45 -3.65
N LYS A 118 6.13 18.50 -4.96
CA LYS A 118 6.91 19.31 -5.90
C LYS A 118 6.87 20.81 -5.58
N ALA A 119 5.69 21.36 -5.30
CA ALA A 119 5.52 22.76 -4.93
C ALA A 119 6.23 23.08 -3.61
N LYS A 120 6.19 22.17 -2.63
CA LYS A 120 6.95 22.31 -1.38
C LYS A 120 8.45 22.34 -1.64
N PHE A 121 8.98 21.40 -2.41
CA PHE A 121 10.40 21.41 -2.75
C PHE A 121 10.82 22.68 -3.51
N ALA A 122 10.00 23.16 -4.46
CA ALA A 122 10.27 24.40 -5.18
C ALA A 122 10.32 25.62 -4.24
N SER A 123 9.42 25.69 -3.25
CA SER A 123 9.44 26.76 -2.23
C SER A 123 10.69 26.71 -1.34
N GLU A 124 11.10 25.52 -0.91
CA GLU A 124 12.30 25.33 -0.11
C GLU A 124 13.57 25.66 -0.89
N GLU A 125 13.62 25.31 -2.18
CA GLU A 125 14.72 25.66 -3.07
C GLU A 125 14.84 27.18 -3.24
N ALA A 126 13.72 27.89 -3.41
CA ALA A 126 13.73 29.35 -3.49
C ALA A 126 14.23 29.99 -2.18
N LYS A 127 13.76 29.52 -1.02
CA LYS A 127 14.25 29.98 0.30
C LYS A 127 15.74 29.69 0.52
N ARG A 128 16.26 28.57 0.01
CA ARG A 128 17.70 28.29 0.07
C ARG A 128 18.49 29.27 -0.78
N LYS A 129 18.03 29.54 -2.01
CA LYS A 129 18.64 30.54 -2.90
C LYS A 129 18.63 31.93 -2.28
N GLU A 130 17.56 32.33 -1.60
CA GLU A 130 17.52 33.60 -0.86
C GLU A 130 18.59 33.66 0.24
N ARG A 131 18.74 32.60 1.03
CA ARG A 131 19.77 32.55 2.07
C ARG A 131 21.17 32.61 1.47
N GLU A 132 21.42 31.91 0.37
CA GLU A 132 22.69 31.95 -0.35
C GLU A 132 22.98 33.36 -0.90
N LEU A 133 22.00 34.03 -1.49
CA LEU A 133 22.14 35.41 -1.98
C LEU A 133 22.39 36.41 -0.84
N LEU A 134 21.73 36.25 0.31
CA LEU A 134 22.00 37.06 1.49
C LEU A 134 23.41 36.83 2.02
N LEU A 135 23.87 35.58 2.11
CA LEU A 135 25.23 35.26 2.52
C LEU A 135 26.27 35.81 1.53
N GLU A 136 26.01 35.75 0.22
CA GLU A 136 26.87 36.35 -0.79
C GLU A 136 26.91 37.87 -0.66
N SER A 137 25.79 38.52 -0.32
CA SER A 137 25.75 39.96 -0.08
C SER A 137 26.61 40.35 1.13
N TYR A 138 26.55 39.60 2.24
CA TYR A 138 27.41 39.82 3.41
C TYR A 138 28.88 39.55 3.09
N ARG A 139 29.18 38.53 2.29
CA ARG A 139 30.55 38.23 1.86
C ARG A 139 31.14 39.38 1.05
N LYS A 140 30.38 39.92 0.09
CA LYS A 140 30.82 41.08 -0.72
C LYS A 140 31.00 42.33 0.12
N GLU A 141 30.14 42.56 1.11
CA GLU A 141 30.29 43.67 2.06
C GLU A 141 31.56 43.52 2.91
N ALA A 142 31.84 42.31 3.41
CA ALA A 142 33.08 42.03 4.14
C ALA A 142 34.34 42.27 3.28
N GLU A 143 34.34 41.80 2.03
CA GLU A 143 35.45 42.04 1.09
C GLU A 143 35.61 43.54 0.75
N GLN A 144 34.52 44.32 0.70
CA GLN A 144 34.59 45.78 0.53
C GLN A 144 35.17 46.50 1.75
N ILE A 145 34.88 46.04 2.96
CA ILE A 145 35.45 46.59 4.19
C ILE A 145 36.96 46.27 4.27
N GLU A 146 37.37 45.06 3.91
CA GLU A 146 38.79 44.68 3.87
C GLU A 146 39.59 45.50 2.83
N THR A 147 39.00 45.79 1.67
CA THR A 147 39.67 46.58 0.61
C THR A 147 39.70 48.08 0.88
N SER A 148 38.78 48.61 1.68
CA SER A 148 38.77 50.03 2.11
C SER A 148 39.56 50.30 3.41
N GLY A 149 39.85 49.26 4.19
CA GLY A 149 40.74 49.33 5.37
C GLY A 149 42.23 49.17 5.08
N GLY A 150 42.62 49.02 3.82
CA GLY A 150 43.99 48.74 3.38
C GLY A 150 44.88 49.97 3.14
N ASP A 151 44.97 50.91 4.09
CA ASP A 151 46.12 51.84 4.15
C ASP A 151 46.32 52.40 5.57
N GLN A 152 46.84 51.57 6.49
CA GLN A 152 47.90 51.94 7.43
C GLN A 152 48.38 50.71 8.21
N GLY A 153 49.69 50.56 8.26
CA GLY A 153 50.37 49.31 8.56
C GLY A 153 50.32 48.83 10.01
N THR A 154 50.62 47.53 10.12
CA THR A 154 51.39 46.88 11.19
C THR A 154 50.96 47.18 12.62
N GLU A 155 50.09 46.33 13.18
CA GLU A 155 50.37 45.55 14.39
C GLU A 155 49.21 44.59 14.66
N SER A 156 49.54 43.33 14.94
CA SER A 156 48.58 42.32 15.37
C SER A 156 48.05 42.68 16.76
N GLN A 157 46.95 43.43 16.81
CA GLN A 157 46.18 43.63 18.03
C GLN A 157 44.71 43.31 17.77
N SER A 158 44.17 42.50 18.66
CA SER A 158 42.82 41.95 18.70
C SER A 158 41.74 42.96 18.33
N THR A 159 40.93 42.62 17.31
CA THR A 159 39.71 43.32 16.90
C THR A 159 38.70 43.52 18.04
N THR A 160 38.84 42.74 19.12
CA THR A 160 38.04 42.86 20.34
C THR A 160 38.35 44.10 21.18
N ASP A 161 39.58 44.61 21.17
CA ASP A 161 39.99 45.73 22.04
C ASP A 161 39.53 47.10 21.52
N GLN A 162 39.32 47.24 20.21
CA GLN A 162 38.88 48.50 19.62
C GLN A 162 37.42 48.83 19.96
N LEU A 163 36.58 47.82 20.18
CA LEU A 163 35.17 47.97 20.57
C LEU A 163 34.99 48.49 22.01
N PHE A 164 36.03 48.46 22.86
CA PHE A 164 35.96 48.91 24.26
C PHE A 164 36.78 50.17 24.57
N SER A 165 37.47 50.74 23.58
CA SER A 165 38.36 51.90 23.73
C SER A 165 37.64 53.22 24.10
N GLY A 166 36.31 53.27 24.02
CA GLY A 166 35.50 54.45 24.36
C GLY A 166 35.23 54.69 25.85
N ARG A 167 35.63 53.78 26.77
CA ARG A 167 35.10 53.79 28.15
C ARG A 167 36.00 54.39 29.24
N SER A 168 37.24 54.81 28.95
CA SER A 168 38.10 55.34 30.02
C SER A 168 38.97 56.52 29.59
N LYS A 169 38.35 57.70 29.56
CA LYS A 169 39.07 58.97 29.74
C LYS A 169 38.52 59.68 30.97
N LYS A 170 39.13 59.41 32.13
CA LYS A 170 39.01 60.28 33.31
C LYS A 170 40.04 61.41 33.18
N PRO A 171 39.64 62.69 33.08
CA PRO A 171 40.60 63.78 33.14
C PRO A 171 41.12 63.93 34.58
N GLN A 172 42.43 64.11 34.71
CA GLN A 172 43.09 64.37 35.98
C GLN A 172 42.65 65.74 36.53
N LEU A 173 42.07 65.74 37.73
CA LEU A 173 41.71 66.93 38.50
C LEU A 173 42.97 67.53 39.15
N LYS A 174 43.43 68.66 38.61
CA LYS A 174 44.35 69.58 39.32
C LYS A 174 43.51 70.49 40.22
N HIS A 175 43.91 70.57 41.50
CA HIS A 175 43.44 71.48 42.56
C HIS A 175 42.37 72.51 42.16
N LEU A 176 41.10 72.22 42.49
CA LEU A 176 39.98 73.16 42.35
C LEU A 176 39.62 73.76 43.71
N ASN A 177 39.17 75.02 43.69
CA ASN A 177 38.79 75.82 44.86
C ASN A 177 37.54 75.23 45.55
N LYS A 178 37.35 75.47 46.86
CA LYS A 178 36.28 74.85 47.67
C LYS A 178 34.88 75.10 47.11
N ASP A 179 34.65 76.27 46.52
CA ASP A 179 33.37 76.62 45.89
C ASP A 179 33.12 75.84 44.61
N GLU A 180 34.17 75.52 43.84
CA GLU A 180 34.09 74.71 42.63
C GLU A 180 33.87 73.23 42.95
N ILE A 181 34.42 72.75 44.07
CA ILE A 181 34.11 71.41 44.61
C ILE A 181 32.64 71.33 45.03
N LEU A 182 32.08 72.39 45.64
CA LEU A 182 30.66 72.44 46.02
C LEU A 182 29.73 72.48 44.80
N VAL A 183 30.08 73.27 43.77
CA VAL A 183 29.31 73.32 42.52
C VAL A 183 29.40 71.99 41.76
N ASN A 184 30.57 71.37 41.73
CA ASN A 184 30.76 70.06 41.11
C ASN A 184 30.05 68.95 41.89
N ALA A 185 30.05 68.99 43.23
CA ALA A 185 29.29 68.05 44.05
C ALA A 185 27.77 68.19 43.84
N SER A 186 27.27 69.42 43.69
CA SER A 186 25.86 69.66 43.38
C SER A 186 25.50 69.18 41.97
N SER A 187 26.42 69.36 41.01
CA SER A 187 26.31 68.83 39.66
C SER A 187 26.33 67.30 39.64
N ASP A 188 27.19 66.66 40.44
CA ASP A 188 27.29 65.21 40.57
C ASP A 188 26.08 64.60 41.27
N VAL A 189 25.52 65.26 42.30
CA VAL A 189 24.23 64.87 42.89
C VAL A 189 23.11 64.96 41.85
N THR A 190 23.09 66.02 41.04
CA THR A 190 22.10 66.18 39.97
C THR A 190 22.28 65.13 38.87
N ALA A 191 23.53 64.81 38.52
CA ALA A 191 23.87 63.77 37.55
C ALA A 191 23.54 62.37 38.08
N ALA A 192 23.81 62.11 39.36
CA ALA A 192 23.45 60.87 40.04
C ALA A 192 21.93 60.71 40.09
N LEU A 193 21.16 61.76 40.42
CA LEU A 193 19.71 61.69 40.49
C LEU A 193 19.09 61.45 39.11
N ARG A 194 19.59 62.11 38.06
CA ARG A 194 19.22 61.80 36.66
C ARG A 194 19.56 60.36 36.29
N ARG A 195 20.75 59.87 36.67
CA ARG A 195 21.15 58.48 36.45
C ARG A 195 20.25 57.50 37.19
N THR A 196 19.81 57.81 38.42
CA THR A 196 18.86 56.96 39.15
C THR A 196 17.48 56.99 38.51
N HIS A 197 17.04 58.11 37.96
CA HIS A 197 15.79 58.18 37.21
C HIS A 197 15.85 57.36 35.92
N ASP A 198 16.97 57.42 35.20
CA ASP A 198 17.20 56.59 34.02
C ASP A 198 17.25 55.10 34.40
N LEU A 199 17.86 54.76 35.54
CA LEU A 199 17.85 53.39 36.08
C LEU A 199 16.44 52.95 36.47
N LEU A 200 15.67 53.79 37.16
CA LEU A 200 14.30 53.47 37.58
C LEU A 200 13.38 53.32 36.35
N SER A 201 13.50 54.19 35.35
CA SER A 201 12.70 54.07 34.11
C SER A 201 13.06 52.81 33.31
N THR A 202 14.33 52.42 33.28
CA THR A 202 14.79 51.18 32.62
C THR A 202 14.44 49.92 33.42
N GLU A 203 14.46 49.96 34.76
CA GLU A 203 13.94 48.87 35.57
C GLU A 203 12.42 48.76 35.49
N LEU A 204 11.71 49.87 35.37
CA LEU A 204 10.26 49.87 35.19
C LEU A 204 9.88 49.28 33.83
N SER A 205 10.58 49.62 32.75
CA SER A 205 10.35 48.97 31.44
C SER A 205 10.73 47.48 31.47
N ARG A 206 11.82 47.12 32.16
CA ARG A 206 12.19 45.72 32.38
C ARG A 206 11.16 44.95 33.21
N SER A 207 10.57 45.58 34.23
CA SER A 207 9.50 45.00 35.03
C SER A 207 8.22 44.81 34.23
N ARG A 208 7.91 45.74 33.30
CA ARG A 208 6.77 45.61 32.38
C ARG A 208 6.96 44.45 31.42
N PHE A 209 8.15 44.31 30.86
CA PHE A 209 8.48 43.15 30.02
C PHE A 209 8.44 41.83 30.81
N ALA A 210 8.91 41.84 32.06
CA ALA A 210 8.78 40.68 32.95
C ALA A 210 7.31 40.33 33.25
N GLN A 211 6.45 41.33 33.41
CA GLN A 211 5.00 41.12 33.59
C GLN A 211 4.35 40.55 32.33
N GLU A 212 4.66 41.11 31.16
CA GLU A 212 4.14 40.63 29.88
C GLU A 212 4.56 39.19 29.60
N THR A 213 5.81 38.82 29.92
CA THR A 213 6.27 37.42 29.81
C THR A 213 5.61 36.49 30.83
N PHE A 214 5.30 36.96 32.05
CA PHE A 214 4.51 36.16 33.01
C PHE A 214 3.06 35.98 32.54
N ASP A 215 2.44 37.02 32.00
CA ASP A 215 1.08 36.96 31.45
C ASP A 215 1.03 36.03 30.23
N GLU A 216 2.00 36.12 29.33
CA GLU A 216 2.14 35.21 28.18
C GLU A 216 2.35 33.76 28.64
N SER A 217 3.21 33.53 29.65
CA SER A 217 3.41 32.18 30.21
C SER A 217 2.14 31.63 30.88
N THR A 218 1.35 32.51 31.52
CA THR A 218 0.08 32.13 32.15
C THR A 218 -0.98 31.80 31.10
N ALA A 219 -1.03 32.59 30.02
CA ALA A 219 -1.88 32.31 28.87
C ALA A 219 -1.49 30.96 28.22
N ALA A 220 -0.20 30.71 28.00
CA ALA A 220 0.29 29.44 27.48
C ALA A 220 -0.05 28.26 28.41
N LEU A 221 0.03 28.43 29.73
CA LEU A 221 -0.39 27.39 30.70
C LEU A 221 -1.90 27.13 30.65
N SER A 222 -2.72 28.17 30.49
CA SER A 222 -4.18 27.99 30.33
C SER A 222 -4.52 27.27 29.03
N GLN A 223 -3.84 27.61 27.92
CA GLN A 223 -4.01 26.96 26.63
C GLN A 223 -3.62 25.49 26.71
N LEU A 224 -2.50 25.17 27.37
CA LEU A 224 -2.10 23.79 27.58
C LEU A 224 -3.13 23.03 28.45
N GLY A 225 -3.73 23.68 29.45
CA GLY A 225 -4.83 23.11 30.23
C GLY A 225 -6.06 22.79 29.39
N GLU A 226 -6.42 23.67 28.45
CA GLU A 226 -7.52 23.47 27.51
C GLU A 226 -7.20 22.35 26.51
N ASP A 227 -5.97 22.29 26.00
CA ASP A 227 -5.50 21.19 25.14
C ASP A 227 -5.57 19.84 25.86
N TYR A 228 -5.18 19.77 27.14
CA TYR A 228 -5.34 18.54 27.95
C TYR A 228 -6.81 18.17 28.17
N SER A 229 -7.70 19.14 28.38
CA SER A 229 -9.15 18.89 28.48
C SER A 229 -9.74 18.39 27.16
N ASN A 230 -9.31 18.97 26.04
CA ASN A 230 -9.68 18.53 24.70
C ASN A 230 -9.20 17.09 24.44
N LEU A 231 -7.97 16.75 24.85
CA LEU A 231 -7.44 15.39 24.78
C LEU A 231 -8.25 14.40 25.63
N ASP A 232 -8.68 14.77 26.84
CA ASP A 232 -9.54 13.92 27.66
C ASP A 232 -10.93 13.70 27.02
N THR A 233 -11.47 14.74 26.38
CA THR A 233 -12.72 14.65 25.61
C THR A 233 -12.56 13.73 24.39
N ILE A 234 -11.45 13.83 23.65
CA ILE A 234 -11.17 12.95 22.52
C ILE A 234 -10.92 11.51 23.00
N LEU A 235 -10.22 11.34 24.12
CA LEU A 235 -9.93 10.02 24.67
C LEU A 235 -11.17 9.33 25.21
N SER A 236 -12.08 10.08 25.86
CA SER A 236 -13.37 9.56 26.31
C SER A 236 -14.29 9.23 25.14
N ASN A 237 -14.33 10.06 24.09
CA ASN A 237 -15.04 9.76 22.84
C ASN A 237 -14.47 8.53 22.13
N SER A 238 -13.14 8.42 22.04
CA SER A 238 -12.46 7.25 21.51
C SER A 238 -12.77 6.00 22.32
N ARG A 239 -12.78 6.10 23.65
CA ARG A 239 -13.15 4.99 24.55
C ARG A 239 -14.62 4.59 24.41
N ASN A 240 -15.52 5.55 24.20
CA ASN A 240 -16.92 5.28 23.91
C ASN A 240 -17.08 4.59 22.56
N LEU A 241 -16.39 5.05 21.52
CA LEU A 241 -16.37 4.40 20.20
C LEU A 241 -15.75 3.00 20.25
N LEU A 242 -14.61 2.82 20.91
CA LEU A 242 -14.01 1.50 21.14
C LEU A 242 -14.95 0.63 21.98
N GLY A 243 -15.68 1.20 22.93
CA GLY A 243 -16.70 0.53 23.71
C GLY A 243 -17.88 0.05 22.86
N THR A 244 -18.39 0.88 21.95
CA THR A 244 -19.47 0.50 21.04
C THR A 244 -19.01 -0.51 20.00
N LEU A 245 -17.80 -0.35 19.45
CA LEU A 245 -17.21 -1.26 18.47
C LEU A 245 -16.88 -2.61 19.10
N LEU A 246 -16.28 -2.63 20.29
CA LEU A 246 -16.04 -3.86 21.04
C LEU A 246 -17.35 -4.49 21.52
N ARG A 247 -18.36 -3.71 21.92
CA ARG A 247 -19.67 -4.25 22.29
C ARG A 247 -20.39 -4.85 21.08
N SER A 248 -20.30 -4.20 19.92
CA SER A 248 -20.87 -4.64 18.65
C SER A 248 -20.18 -5.91 18.15
N GLN A 249 -18.85 -5.92 18.11
CA GLN A 249 -18.06 -7.09 17.72
C GLN A 249 -18.29 -8.26 18.68
N LYS A 250 -18.49 -7.99 19.98
CA LYS A 250 -18.79 -9.03 20.98
C LYS A 250 -20.19 -9.62 20.80
N SER A 251 -21.19 -8.81 20.40
CA SER A 251 -22.49 -9.35 20.02
C SER A 251 -22.42 -10.17 18.74
N ASP A 252 -21.62 -9.75 17.76
CA ASP A 252 -21.47 -10.46 16.48
C ASP A 252 -20.76 -11.80 16.67
N THR A 253 -19.71 -11.82 17.50
CA THR A 253 -19.00 -13.06 17.87
C THR A 253 -19.93 -14.05 18.55
N TRP A 254 -20.89 -13.59 19.36
CA TRP A 254 -21.85 -14.48 20.03
C TRP A 254 -22.88 -15.08 19.06
N TYR A 255 -23.31 -14.33 18.04
CA TYR A 255 -24.17 -14.87 16.97
C TYR A 255 -23.43 -15.88 16.10
N LEU A 256 -22.18 -15.59 15.72
CA LEU A 256 -21.36 -16.52 14.93
C LEU A 256 -21.05 -17.79 15.72
N GLU A 257 -20.73 -17.66 17.02
CA GLU A 257 -20.48 -18.79 17.91
C GLU A 257 -21.72 -19.69 18.07
N THR A 258 -22.89 -19.10 18.35
CA THR A 258 -24.14 -19.87 18.48
C THR A 258 -24.56 -20.53 17.16
N ALA A 259 -24.40 -19.84 16.03
CA ALA A 259 -24.65 -20.40 14.71
C ALA A 259 -23.69 -21.55 14.37
N PHE A 260 -22.40 -21.41 14.71
CA PHE A 260 -21.40 -22.46 14.52
C PHE A 260 -21.71 -23.70 15.35
N TYR A 261 -22.11 -23.57 16.62
CA TYR A 261 -22.50 -24.73 17.45
C TYR A 261 -23.76 -25.43 16.93
N ILE A 262 -24.76 -24.69 16.46
CA ILE A 262 -25.97 -25.30 15.85
C ILE A 262 -25.60 -26.01 14.55
N LEU A 263 -24.74 -25.42 13.71
CA LEU A 263 -24.21 -26.06 12.50
C LEU A 263 -23.44 -27.34 12.86
N LEU A 264 -22.52 -27.27 13.83
CA LEU A 264 -21.74 -28.43 14.25
C LEU A 264 -22.63 -29.54 14.82
N THR A 265 -23.66 -29.17 15.59
CA THR A 265 -24.64 -30.11 16.16
C THR A 265 -25.45 -30.80 15.06
N THR A 266 -25.92 -30.06 14.05
CA THR A 266 -26.65 -30.65 12.92
C THR A 266 -25.75 -31.49 12.02
N LEU A 267 -24.49 -31.10 11.82
CA LEU A 267 -23.50 -31.85 11.05
C LEU A 267 -23.08 -33.13 11.77
N CYS A 268 -22.87 -33.07 13.08
CA CYS A 268 -22.61 -34.22 13.93
C CYS A 268 -23.82 -35.18 13.94
N TRP A 269 -25.05 -34.65 14.02
CA TRP A 269 -26.27 -35.44 13.90
C TRP A 269 -26.39 -36.10 12.53
N LEU A 270 -26.08 -35.38 11.45
CA LEU A 270 -26.10 -35.93 10.09
C LEU A 270 -25.03 -37.00 9.92
N PHE A 271 -23.83 -36.80 10.46
CA PHE A 271 -22.74 -37.77 10.43
C PHE A 271 -23.09 -39.02 11.23
N PHE A 272 -23.63 -38.86 12.43
CA PHE A 272 -24.12 -39.95 13.26
C PHE A 272 -25.22 -40.75 12.56
N ARG A 273 -26.21 -40.05 11.99
CA ARG A 273 -27.35 -40.68 11.32
C ARG A 273 -26.99 -41.30 9.97
N ARG A 274 -26.13 -40.65 9.19
CA ARG A 274 -25.84 -41.04 7.80
C ARG A 274 -24.64 -41.98 7.72
N LEU A 275 -23.55 -41.65 8.43
CA LEU A 275 -22.27 -42.35 8.31
C LEU A 275 -22.11 -43.44 9.38
N LEU A 276 -22.59 -43.23 10.62
CA LEU A 276 -22.46 -44.27 11.64
C LEU A 276 -23.54 -45.36 11.56
N TYR A 277 -24.78 -45.07 11.16
CA TYR A 277 -25.82 -46.13 11.15
C TYR A 277 -25.83 -47.00 9.88
N GLY A 278 -25.45 -46.44 8.72
CA GLY A 278 -25.51 -47.17 7.44
C GLY A 278 -24.24 -47.98 7.15
N PRO A 279 -23.11 -47.31 6.87
CA PRO A 279 -21.90 -48.00 6.45
C PRO A 279 -21.19 -48.76 7.58
N PHE A 280 -21.24 -48.38 8.86
CA PHE A 280 -20.55 -49.17 9.90
C PHE A 280 -21.13 -50.58 10.12
N PHE A 281 -22.42 -50.83 9.82
CA PHE A 281 -22.96 -52.19 9.80
C PHE A 281 -22.69 -52.91 8.47
N LYS A 282 -22.66 -52.19 7.35
CA LYS A 282 -22.44 -52.79 6.01
C LYS A 282 -20.97 -53.01 5.66
N LEU A 283 -20.04 -52.23 6.20
CA LEU A 283 -18.59 -52.36 6.02
C LEU A 283 -18.04 -53.68 6.57
N PRO A 284 -18.31 -54.12 7.82
CA PRO A 284 -17.86 -55.42 8.30
C PRO A 284 -18.48 -56.57 7.48
N LEU A 285 -19.73 -56.43 7.04
CA LEU A 285 -20.37 -57.39 6.11
C LEU A 285 -19.70 -57.41 4.73
N PHE A 286 -19.31 -56.25 4.20
CA PHE A 286 -18.60 -56.11 2.93
C PHE A 286 -17.18 -56.69 3.01
N PHE A 287 -16.41 -56.35 4.04
CA PHE A 287 -15.08 -56.93 4.29
C PHE A 287 -15.17 -58.44 4.53
N TRP A 288 -16.18 -58.93 5.26
CA TRP A 288 -16.42 -60.36 5.43
C TRP A 288 -16.70 -61.06 4.10
N ARG A 289 -17.56 -60.47 3.25
CA ARG A 289 -17.89 -60.98 1.90
C ARG A 289 -16.67 -61.00 0.97
N VAL A 290 -15.86 -59.94 0.98
CA VAL A 290 -14.63 -59.85 0.19
C VAL A 290 -13.60 -60.84 0.71
N PHE A 291 -13.45 -60.99 2.03
CA PHE A 291 -12.56 -61.97 2.64
C PHE A 291 -12.98 -63.41 2.33
N THR A 292 -14.28 -63.73 2.40
CA THR A 292 -14.77 -65.06 1.99
C THR A 292 -14.55 -65.30 0.50
N PHE A 293 -14.78 -64.29 -0.36
CA PHE A 293 -14.53 -64.42 -1.80
C PHE A 293 -13.04 -64.62 -2.11
N LEU A 294 -12.15 -63.87 -1.45
CA LEU A 294 -10.71 -64.05 -1.57
C LEU A 294 -10.27 -65.41 -1.04
N ALA A 295 -10.73 -65.84 0.13
CA ALA A 295 -10.41 -67.17 0.67
C ALA A 295 -10.91 -68.30 -0.25
N ASN A 296 -12.11 -68.17 -0.85
CA ASN A 296 -12.61 -69.14 -1.82
C ASN A 296 -11.83 -69.08 -3.15
N TRP A 297 -11.34 -67.91 -3.55
CA TRP A 297 -10.50 -67.78 -4.73
C TRP A 297 -9.08 -68.32 -4.51
N THR A 298 -8.48 -68.05 -3.36
CA THR A 298 -7.09 -68.40 -3.04
C THR A 298 -6.94 -69.83 -2.51
N ILE A 299 -7.99 -70.41 -1.94
CA ILE A 299 -7.95 -71.77 -1.38
C ILE A 299 -8.71 -72.74 -2.29
N PHE A 300 -9.97 -72.46 -2.62
CA PHE A 300 -10.81 -73.43 -3.35
C PHE A 300 -10.40 -73.61 -4.82
N LYS A 301 -10.03 -72.54 -5.55
CA LYS A 301 -9.65 -72.64 -6.97
C LYS A 301 -8.29 -73.32 -7.22
N PRO A 302 -7.20 -73.02 -6.50
CA PRO A 302 -5.96 -73.78 -6.68
C PRO A 302 -6.08 -75.19 -6.10
N PHE A 303 -6.90 -75.44 -5.07
CA PHE A 303 -7.13 -76.80 -4.58
C PHE A 303 -7.86 -77.67 -5.61
N LEU A 304 -8.86 -77.14 -6.33
CA LEU A 304 -9.50 -77.86 -7.46
C LEU A 304 -8.55 -78.03 -8.66
N GLY A 305 -7.70 -77.05 -8.96
CA GLY A 305 -6.71 -77.14 -10.04
C GLY A 305 -5.55 -78.10 -9.74
N PHE A 306 -5.12 -78.19 -8.47
CA PHE A 306 -4.10 -79.13 -8.03
C PHE A 306 -4.65 -80.57 -8.01
N LEU A 307 -5.91 -80.75 -7.60
CA LEU A 307 -6.60 -82.05 -7.61
C LEU A 307 -6.87 -82.59 -9.04
N SER A 308 -6.94 -81.72 -10.06
CA SER A 308 -7.09 -82.16 -11.46
C SER A 308 -5.76 -82.48 -12.15
N LEU A 309 -4.62 -82.02 -11.62
CA LEU A 309 -3.28 -82.24 -12.20
C LEU A 309 -2.60 -83.49 -11.62
N THR A 310 -2.91 -83.88 -10.38
CA THR A 310 -2.57 -85.19 -9.80
C THR A 310 -3.71 -86.17 -10.11
N GLY A 311 -3.71 -86.75 -11.31
CA GLY A 311 -4.80 -87.58 -11.84
C GLY A 311 -5.23 -88.77 -10.95
N ILE A 312 -6.25 -88.54 -10.12
CA ILE A 312 -7.11 -89.59 -9.54
C ILE A 312 -8.49 -89.44 -10.17
N LEU A 313 -8.60 -89.84 -11.45
CA LEU A 313 -9.79 -90.37 -12.12
C LEU A 313 -9.47 -90.41 -13.62
N THR A 314 -8.61 -91.36 -13.97
CA THR A 314 -8.49 -91.88 -15.33
C THR A 314 -9.68 -92.78 -15.62
N SER A 315 -10.41 -92.52 -16.71
CA SER A 315 -10.83 -93.59 -17.60
C SER A 315 -10.87 -93.05 -19.03
N GLN A 316 -9.94 -93.58 -19.81
CA GLN A 316 -9.73 -93.42 -21.25
C GLN A 316 -10.91 -94.00 -22.11
N PRO A 317 -10.75 -94.43 -23.39
CA PRO A 317 -10.80 -93.62 -24.62
C PRO A 317 -11.62 -94.29 -25.77
N ALA A 318 -11.56 -93.72 -26.99
CA ALA A 318 -11.86 -94.33 -28.31
C ALA A 318 -13.35 -94.63 -28.63
N THR A 319 -13.91 -94.48 -29.83
CA THR A 319 -13.42 -94.67 -31.20
C THR A 319 -14.45 -94.06 -32.21
N THR A 320 -13.95 -93.49 -33.31
CA THR A 320 -14.48 -93.44 -34.71
C THR A 320 -15.99 -93.46 -35.05
N LEU A 321 -16.34 -92.45 -35.87
CA LEU A 321 -17.20 -92.43 -37.08
C LEU A 321 -18.74 -92.59 -37.01
N SER A 322 -19.38 -91.70 -37.77
CA SER A 322 -20.66 -91.83 -38.49
C SER A 322 -21.97 -91.46 -37.81
N GLN A 323 -22.51 -90.35 -38.34
CA GLN A 323 -23.89 -90.16 -38.81
C GLN A 323 -25.08 -90.06 -37.82
N THR A 324 -25.83 -89.00 -38.10
CA THR A 324 -27.31 -88.90 -38.13
C THR A 324 -28.11 -88.74 -36.84
N VAL A 325 -28.51 -87.47 -36.65
CA VAL A 325 -29.87 -86.94 -36.36
C VAL A 325 -30.65 -87.49 -35.15
N ILE A 326 -31.12 -86.60 -34.26
CA ILE A 326 -32.43 -85.91 -34.32
C ILE A 326 -32.57 -85.01 -33.07
N SER A 327 -32.72 -83.71 -33.32
CA SER A 327 -33.55 -82.68 -32.67
C SER A 327 -33.71 -82.59 -31.14
N SER A 328 -33.29 -81.45 -30.57
CA SER A 328 -34.22 -80.40 -30.09
C SER A 328 -33.50 -79.12 -29.62
N SER A 329 -33.73 -78.02 -30.37
CA SER A 329 -33.77 -76.60 -29.94
C SER A 329 -32.57 -76.00 -29.17
N SER A 330 -31.84 -74.95 -29.57
CA SER A 330 -32.08 -73.88 -30.54
C SER A 330 -30.76 -73.17 -30.86
N ARG A 331 -30.06 -73.50 -31.95
CA ARG A 331 -29.11 -72.55 -32.56
C ARG A 331 -28.86 -72.78 -34.04
N ALA A 332 -29.06 -71.68 -34.80
CA ALA A 332 -28.53 -71.25 -36.09
C ALA A 332 -28.66 -72.21 -37.31
N PRO A 333 -28.96 -71.64 -38.49
CA PRO A 333 -27.82 -71.43 -39.38
C PRO A 333 -27.86 -70.18 -40.27
N LEU A 334 -26.67 -69.96 -40.81
CA LEU A 334 -26.16 -69.02 -41.79
C LEU A 334 -26.97 -68.96 -43.11
N ILE A 335 -26.66 -67.93 -43.90
CA ILE A 335 -26.60 -67.87 -45.39
C ILE A 335 -27.80 -67.26 -46.17
N VAL A 336 -27.45 -66.15 -46.86
CA VAL A 336 -27.84 -65.70 -48.22
C VAL A 336 -29.07 -64.78 -48.41
N GLN A 337 -28.78 -63.63 -49.04
CA GLN A 337 -29.67 -62.60 -49.61
C GLN A 337 -30.59 -63.18 -50.72
N PRO A 338 -31.53 -62.48 -51.39
CA PRO A 338 -32.20 -61.19 -51.19
C PRO A 338 -33.75 -61.34 -51.18
N SER A 339 -34.51 -60.31 -50.79
CA SER A 339 -35.85 -60.06 -51.36
C SER A 339 -36.40 -58.71 -50.88
N ALA A 340 -36.42 -57.76 -51.82
CA ALA A 340 -37.22 -56.56 -51.71
C ALA A 340 -38.71 -56.94 -51.71
N SER A 341 -39.47 -56.39 -50.77
CA SER A 341 -40.93 -56.31 -50.85
C SER A 341 -41.44 -55.37 -49.76
N ARG A 342 -42.17 -54.32 -50.17
CA ARG A 342 -42.84 -53.28 -49.36
C ARG A 342 -41.88 -52.25 -48.74
N GLY A 343 -41.87 -50.98 -49.16
CA GLY A 343 -43.02 -50.13 -49.48
C GLY A 343 -43.14 -49.09 -48.36
N ALA A 344 -42.82 -47.84 -48.69
CA ALA A 344 -42.66 -46.73 -47.75
C ALA A 344 -43.90 -46.48 -46.89
N GLN A 345 -43.69 -46.20 -45.59
CA GLN A 345 -44.67 -45.52 -44.76
C GLN A 345 -44.17 -44.11 -44.44
N ALA A 346 -44.94 -43.14 -44.92
CA ALA A 346 -44.80 -41.73 -44.65
C ALA A 346 -45.39 -41.40 -43.28
N PHE A 347 -44.74 -40.48 -42.56
CA PHE A 347 -45.29 -39.76 -41.40
C PHE A 347 -44.97 -38.26 -41.59
N PRO A 348 -45.77 -37.36 -40.98
CA PRO A 348 -46.63 -36.45 -41.72
C PRO A 348 -46.01 -35.06 -41.93
N SER A 349 -46.34 -34.50 -43.09
CA SER A 349 -46.15 -33.09 -43.45
C SER A 349 -47.21 -32.24 -42.74
N ASP A 350 -46.88 -31.71 -41.57
CA ASP A 350 -47.39 -30.42 -41.07
C ASP A 350 -46.69 -30.03 -39.77
N MET A 351 -45.61 -29.25 -39.86
CA MET A 351 -45.23 -28.33 -38.77
C MET A 351 -44.33 -27.21 -39.30
N PRO A 352 -44.65 -25.93 -38.98
CA PRO A 352 -43.96 -24.77 -39.53
C PRO A 352 -42.60 -24.49 -38.87
N ASP A 353 -41.65 -24.18 -39.75
CA ASP A 353 -40.28 -23.66 -39.62
C ASP A 353 -39.79 -23.19 -38.23
N GLN A 354 -38.90 -23.99 -37.64
CA GLN A 354 -37.88 -23.53 -36.68
C GLN A 354 -36.52 -24.13 -37.07
N PRO A 355 -35.46 -23.31 -37.26
CA PRO A 355 -34.18 -23.80 -37.74
C PRO A 355 -33.40 -24.58 -36.66
N ALA A 356 -32.79 -25.66 -37.12
CA ALA A 356 -32.09 -26.69 -36.38
C ALA A 356 -30.84 -26.20 -35.60
N ALA A 357 -30.76 -26.55 -34.32
CA ALA A 357 -29.52 -26.57 -33.55
C ALA A 357 -28.86 -27.96 -33.65
N GLY A 358 -28.22 -28.22 -34.78
CA GLY A 358 -27.33 -29.36 -34.97
C GLY A 358 -25.91 -29.00 -34.53
N VAL A 359 -25.38 -29.73 -33.54
CA VAL A 359 -23.97 -29.65 -33.13
C VAL A 359 -23.11 -30.26 -34.24
N ARG A 360 -22.34 -29.41 -34.95
CA ARG A 360 -21.26 -29.83 -35.84
C ARG A 360 -19.94 -29.80 -35.08
N VAL A 361 -19.36 -30.97 -34.94
CA VAL A 361 -17.94 -31.21 -34.67
C VAL A 361 -17.16 -31.05 -35.97
N GLY A 362 -16.06 -30.30 -35.93
CA GLY A 362 -14.96 -30.46 -36.87
C GLY A 362 -14.71 -29.32 -37.86
N ALA A 363 -13.48 -28.82 -37.79
CA ALA A 363 -12.65 -28.25 -38.86
C ALA A 363 -12.79 -26.75 -39.20
N GLY A 364 -11.66 -26.06 -39.06
CA GLY A 364 -11.21 -25.10 -40.06
C GLY A 364 -11.36 -23.63 -39.72
N GLY A 365 -10.76 -23.17 -38.63
CA GLY A 365 -10.54 -21.74 -38.40
C GLY A 365 -9.43 -21.20 -39.29
N ALA A 366 -9.79 -20.55 -40.40
CA ALA A 366 -8.93 -19.65 -41.16
C ALA A 366 -9.56 -18.26 -41.15
N GLY A 367 -8.83 -17.28 -40.61
CA GLY A 367 -9.09 -15.86 -40.89
C GLY A 367 -9.32 -14.95 -39.68
N ALA A 368 -8.30 -14.69 -38.86
CA ALA A 368 -8.16 -13.41 -38.16
C ALA A 368 -6.69 -13.10 -37.81
N LYS A 369 -6.10 -12.22 -38.64
CA LYS A 369 -5.32 -11.01 -38.27
C LYS A 369 -4.21 -11.17 -37.22
N ALA A 370 -2.95 -11.19 -37.64
CA ALA A 370 -2.09 -10.01 -37.82
C ALA A 370 -1.55 -9.42 -36.50
N GLY A 371 -0.29 -9.77 -36.21
CA GLY A 371 0.72 -8.88 -35.62
C GLY A 371 0.78 -8.75 -34.10
N LYS A 372 1.59 -9.59 -33.43
CA LYS A 372 2.52 -9.08 -32.40
C LYS A 372 3.67 -10.04 -32.11
N SER A 373 4.85 -9.44 -32.04
CA SER A 373 6.19 -9.99 -31.86
C SER A 373 6.35 -10.82 -30.58
N GLY A 374 6.82 -12.05 -30.74
CA GLY A 374 7.20 -12.97 -29.67
C GLY A 374 8.69 -12.88 -29.30
N GLU A 375 9.24 -11.68 -29.16
CA GLU A 375 10.69 -11.49 -28.98
C GLU A 375 11.10 -10.95 -27.60
N LEU A 376 10.16 -10.80 -26.66
CA LEU A 376 10.43 -10.13 -25.39
C LEU A 376 10.35 -11.02 -24.13
N GLN A 377 10.10 -12.32 -24.26
CA GLN A 377 10.05 -13.21 -23.10
C GLN A 377 11.36 -14.00 -22.85
N GLY A 378 12.29 -13.98 -23.82
CA GLY A 378 13.62 -14.58 -23.67
C GLY A 378 14.70 -13.59 -23.17
N GLN A 379 14.57 -12.29 -23.48
CA GLN A 379 15.59 -11.30 -23.12
C GLN A 379 15.65 -10.98 -21.63
N VAL A 380 14.52 -11.04 -20.91
CA VAL A 380 14.50 -10.71 -19.48
C VAL A 380 15.06 -11.84 -18.64
N SER A 381 14.79 -13.09 -19.01
CA SER A 381 15.38 -14.26 -18.35
C SER A 381 16.88 -14.40 -18.67
N GLU A 382 17.29 -14.08 -19.90
CA GLU A 382 18.71 -14.05 -20.28
C GLU A 382 19.46 -12.87 -19.62
N ALA A 383 18.81 -11.72 -19.44
CA ALA A 383 19.38 -10.58 -18.71
C ALA A 383 19.50 -10.83 -17.20
N ILE A 384 18.53 -11.52 -16.59
CA ILE A 384 18.60 -11.92 -15.17
C ILE A 384 19.67 -13.02 -14.99
N GLY A 385 19.81 -13.95 -15.94
CA GLY A 385 20.89 -14.92 -15.96
C GLY A 385 22.28 -14.28 -16.07
N LYS A 386 22.46 -13.30 -16.96
CA LYS A 386 23.72 -12.55 -17.10
C LYS A 386 24.04 -11.66 -15.89
N MET A 387 23.04 -11.09 -15.21
CA MET A 387 23.26 -10.32 -13.98
C MET A 387 23.63 -11.21 -12.79
N ALA A 388 23.05 -12.41 -12.68
CA ALA A 388 23.45 -13.39 -11.67
C ALA A 388 24.88 -13.92 -11.91
N GLU A 389 25.25 -14.15 -13.18
CA GLU A 389 26.60 -14.59 -13.55
C GLU A 389 27.65 -13.46 -13.39
N ALA A 390 27.29 -12.19 -13.64
CA ALA A 390 28.15 -11.03 -13.40
C ALA A 390 28.37 -10.76 -11.90
N SER A 391 27.37 -11.06 -11.05
CA SER A 391 27.49 -10.97 -9.59
C SER A 391 28.32 -12.12 -8.99
N GLY A 392 28.33 -13.29 -9.64
CA GLY A 392 29.19 -14.42 -9.24
C GLY A 392 30.65 -14.24 -9.66
N LYS A 393 30.91 -13.63 -10.82
CA LYS A 393 32.29 -13.36 -11.31
C LYS A 393 33.00 -12.22 -10.57
N THR A 394 32.26 -11.34 -9.89
CA THR A 394 32.87 -10.26 -9.10
C THR A 394 33.43 -10.72 -7.75
N GLU A 395 33.05 -11.91 -7.25
CA GLU A 395 33.63 -12.46 -6.01
C GLU A 395 34.96 -13.20 -6.22
N ASP A 396 35.17 -13.78 -7.41
CA ASP A 396 36.42 -14.51 -7.74
C ASP A 396 37.49 -13.64 -8.44
N GLU A 397 37.13 -12.52 -9.08
CA GLU A 397 38.11 -11.57 -9.63
C GLU A 397 38.56 -10.48 -8.62
N ALA A 398 37.86 -10.32 -7.49
CA ALA A 398 38.22 -9.35 -6.44
C ALA A 398 39.34 -9.81 -5.50
N LYS A 399 39.88 -11.03 -5.66
CA LYS A 399 41.00 -11.54 -4.84
C LYS A 399 42.39 -11.42 -5.50
N GLN A 400 42.53 -10.85 -6.69
CA GLN A 400 43.84 -10.77 -7.37
C GLN A 400 44.33 -9.38 -7.80
N ASN A 401 43.59 -8.29 -7.54
CA ASN A 401 44.06 -6.92 -7.85
C ASN A 401 43.91 -5.98 -6.65
N ALA A 402 44.70 -6.19 -5.60
CA ALA A 402 44.82 -5.30 -4.46
C ALA A 402 46.29 -4.95 -4.16
N GLU A 403 46.99 -4.39 -5.15
CA GLU A 403 48.13 -3.51 -4.92
C GLU A 403 47.91 -2.26 -5.76
N GLY A 404 47.53 -1.16 -5.12
CA GLY A 404 47.26 0.12 -5.79
C GLY A 404 46.15 0.92 -5.12
N GLU A 405 46.55 1.72 -4.14
CA GLU A 405 45.92 2.94 -3.58
C GLU A 405 44.41 3.14 -3.82
N LYS A 406 43.63 3.05 -2.73
CA LYS A 406 42.27 3.64 -2.66
C LYS A 406 42.10 4.44 -1.37
N GLU A 407 41.78 5.72 -1.54
CA GLU A 407 41.41 6.64 -0.46
C GLU A 407 40.11 6.21 0.24
N LEU A 408 40.12 6.19 1.57
CA LEU A 408 38.98 5.83 2.41
C LEU A 408 38.00 7.02 2.55
N PRO A 409 36.67 6.78 2.55
CA PRO A 409 35.66 7.84 2.72
C PRO A 409 35.72 8.47 4.12
N ARG A 410 35.82 9.81 4.17
CA ARG A 410 35.86 10.61 5.41
C ARG A 410 34.45 10.98 5.88
N ARG A 411 34.23 10.95 7.20
CA ARG A 411 33.00 11.52 7.81
C ARG A 411 33.07 13.05 7.86
N GLY A 412 31.93 13.70 8.01
CA GLY A 412 31.77 15.17 8.04
C GLY A 412 32.63 15.91 9.08
N ASP A 413 33.18 15.20 10.07
CA ASP A 413 34.09 15.76 11.09
C ASP A 413 35.59 15.55 10.77
N GLY A 414 35.93 15.19 9.53
CA GLY A 414 37.32 15.16 9.04
C GLY A 414 38.19 13.98 9.48
N THR A 415 37.69 13.07 10.33
CA THR A 415 38.41 11.86 10.73
C THR A 415 38.15 10.70 9.76
N VAL A 416 39.23 10.02 9.34
CA VAL A 416 39.20 8.88 8.42
C VAL A 416 38.71 7.64 9.15
N LEU A 417 37.76 6.91 8.57
CA LEU A 417 37.27 5.64 9.11
C LEU A 417 38.41 4.60 9.06
N GLN A 418 38.97 4.24 10.21
CA GLN A 418 39.79 3.03 10.31
C GLN A 418 38.89 1.81 10.28
N GLU A 419 39.19 0.87 9.37
CA GLU A 419 38.55 -0.43 9.35
C GLU A 419 38.81 -1.15 10.68
N ARG A 420 37.74 -1.74 11.23
CA ARG A 420 37.76 -2.42 12.51
C ARG A 420 38.64 -3.67 12.38
N GLY A 421 39.88 -3.59 12.84
CA GLY A 421 40.73 -4.75 13.08
C GLY A 421 40.24 -5.62 14.26
N ASP A 422 41.08 -6.60 14.63
CA ASP A 422 40.87 -7.65 15.64
C ASP A 422 40.59 -7.12 17.06
N VAL A 423 39.40 -6.57 17.27
CA VAL A 423 38.88 -6.21 18.59
C VAL A 423 37.81 -7.23 18.99
N PRO A 424 38.00 -7.97 20.10
CA PRO A 424 37.06 -9.01 20.51
C PRO A 424 35.67 -8.43 20.83
N ARG A 425 34.65 -9.19 20.46
CA ARG A 425 33.23 -8.78 20.52
C ARG A 425 32.78 -8.54 21.96
N ASN A 426 32.09 -7.40 22.17
CA ASN A 426 31.53 -7.02 23.46
C ASN A 426 30.34 -7.94 23.83
N PRO A 427 30.39 -8.72 24.93
CA PRO A 427 29.39 -9.72 25.28
C PRO A 427 28.07 -9.12 25.81
N LYS A 428 27.99 -7.81 26.06
CA LYS A 428 26.79 -7.16 26.63
C LYS A 428 25.77 -6.67 25.59
N LYS A 429 26.04 -6.78 24.30
CA LYS A 429 25.05 -6.48 23.25
C LYS A 429 24.42 -7.77 22.75
N ARG A 430 23.15 -7.97 23.09
CA ARG A 430 22.32 -9.04 22.55
C ARG A 430 21.97 -8.68 21.10
N THR A 431 22.52 -9.42 20.14
CA THR A 431 22.12 -9.28 18.73
C THR A 431 20.86 -10.08 18.47
N PHE A 432 20.02 -9.55 17.59
CA PHE A 432 18.87 -10.22 17.02
C PHE A 432 19.38 -11.26 16.01
N ASP A 433 19.40 -12.54 16.40
CA ASP A 433 19.77 -13.64 15.51
C ASP A 433 18.50 -14.17 14.83
N VAL A 434 18.31 -13.71 13.58
CA VAL A 434 17.15 -14.02 12.73
C VAL A 434 16.90 -15.53 12.62
N GLY A 435 17.97 -16.33 12.52
CA GLY A 435 17.84 -17.79 12.42
C GLY A 435 17.23 -18.46 13.66
N VAL A 436 17.53 -17.95 14.86
CA VAL A 436 17.00 -18.52 16.12
C VAL A 436 15.53 -18.18 16.31
N GLU A 437 15.09 -17.01 15.83
CA GLU A 437 13.68 -16.62 15.87
C GLU A 437 12.84 -17.35 14.84
N ASP A 438 13.37 -17.60 13.64
CA ASP A 438 12.70 -18.36 12.59
C ASP A 438 12.47 -19.84 13.00
N GLU A 439 13.43 -20.45 13.71
CA GLU A 439 13.26 -21.79 14.26
C GLU A 439 12.20 -21.84 15.35
N LYS A 440 12.16 -20.83 16.25
CA LYS A 440 11.10 -20.72 17.25
C LYS A 440 9.71 -20.53 16.63
N GLN A 441 9.61 -19.79 15.53
CA GLN A 441 8.34 -19.61 14.82
C GLN A 441 7.90 -20.89 14.10
N LYS A 442 8.83 -21.70 13.58
CA LYS A 442 8.51 -23.01 12.98
C LYS A 442 7.99 -24.00 14.02
N VAL A 443 8.66 -24.14 15.15
CA VAL A 443 8.20 -25.03 16.25
C VAL A 443 6.80 -24.65 16.71
N LYS A 444 6.51 -23.36 16.86
CA LYS A 444 5.19 -22.88 17.29
C LYS A 444 4.07 -23.09 16.26
N ARG A 445 4.43 -23.32 14.99
CA ARG A 445 3.49 -23.58 13.90
C ARG A 445 3.12 -25.07 13.80
N ASP A 446 4.00 -25.95 14.26
CA ASP A 446 3.79 -27.39 14.27
C ASP A 446 3.05 -27.89 15.53
N GLU A 447 2.87 -27.01 16.55
CA GLU A 447 2.13 -27.29 17.78
C GLU A 447 0.63 -26.87 17.74
N LEU A 448 0.16 -26.30 16.62
CA LEU A 448 -1.24 -25.96 16.33
C LEU A 448 -1.83 -26.93 15.30
#